data_AF-A0A835HI36-F1
#
_entry.id   AF-A0A835HI36-F1
#
_cell.length_a   1.000
_cell.length_b   1.000
_cell.length_c   1.000
_cell.angle_alpha   90.00
_cell.angle_beta   90.00
_cell.angle_gamma   90.00
#
_symmetry.space_group_name_H-M   'P 1'
#
loop_
_entity.id
_entity.type
_entity.pdbx_description
1 polymer ?
#
loop_
_entity_poly.entity_id
_entity_poly.type
_entity_poly.pdbx_seq_one_letter_code
_entity_poly.pdbx_strand_id
1 'polypeptide(L)'
;MLADGPSFIAKSYNSYAINGYVFCTYDSEANSTTQNSGVSMKAFTNFRASAKDKNLVEDEATYYGIIRQILELDYHKFKQVVFFCDWVRIEDKRNGCVVDPNTNLVYVNLRRCQRNTNEDDEPFILASEAAQVFYCKDLSRDNWHVVLHAPKRLNHDVDVYEDPLVFEAMANSDGLASALMGDIDGVEV
;
A
#
# COMPACT_ATOMS: atom_id res chain seq x y z
N MET A 1 -5.51 -17.52 -19.44
CA MET A 1 -4.26 -16.98 -20.02
C MET A 1 -3.55 -15.97 -19.12
N LEU A 2 -4.18 -15.51 -18.04
CA LEU A 2 -3.54 -15.24 -16.73
C LEU A 2 -3.11 -16.54 -15.99
N ALA A 3 -3.26 -17.69 -16.66
CA ALA A 3 -3.23 -19.00 -16.03
C ALA A 3 -1.81 -19.50 -15.73
N ASP A 4 -0.81 -18.96 -16.44
CA ASP A 4 0.60 -19.33 -16.22
C ASP A 4 1.26 -18.51 -15.09
N GLY A 5 0.54 -17.50 -14.56
CA GLY A 5 1.04 -16.63 -13.49
C GLY A 5 2.20 -15.71 -13.92
N PRO A 6 2.66 -14.84 -13.01
CA PRO A 6 3.93 -14.15 -13.19
C PRO A 6 5.10 -15.12 -13.02
N SER A 7 6.25 -14.77 -13.58
CA SER A 7 7.52 -15.40 -13.25
C SER A 7 7.73 -15.42 -11.73
N PHE A 8 8.30 -16.51 -11.19
CA PHE A 8 8.63 -16.63 -9.77
C PHE A 8 9.69 -15.64 -9.28
N ILE A 9 10.28 -14.86 -10.19
CA ILE A 9 11.26 -13.82 -9.89
C ILE A 9 10.57 -12.45 -10.08
N ALA A 10 10.44 -11.71 -8.98
CA ALA A 10 10.02 -10.31 -8.99
C ALA A 10 11.24 -9.40 -8.75
N LYS A 11 11.29 -8.26 -9.44
CA LYS A 11 12.24 -7.19 -9.08
C LYS A 11 11.63 -6.33 -8.00
N SER A 12 12.43 -5.90 -7.03
CA SER A 12 11.99 -4.97 -6.00
C SER A 12 12.68 -3.62 -6.15
N TYR A 13 11.95 -2.56 -5.81
CA TYR A 13 12.44 -1.18 -5.86
C TYR A 13 12.26 -0.50 -4.50
N ASN A 14 13.21 0.37 -4.15
CA ASN A 14 13.10 1.25 -2.98
C ASN A 14 12.24 2.48 -3.27
N SER A 15 12.17 2.92 -4.53
CA SER A 15 11.31 4.01 -4.96
C SER A 15 10.91 3.88 -6.43
N TYR A 16 9.77 4.49 -6.79
CA TYR A 16 9.17 4.37 -8.11
C TYR A 16 8.40 5.65 -8.47
N ALA A 17 8.67 6.19 -9.67
CA ALA A 17 7.98 7.37 -10.18
C ALA A 17 6.88 6.96 -11.16
N ILE A 18 5.66 7.48 -10.96
CA ILE A 18 4.51 7.23 -11.84
C ILE A 18 3.43 8.31 -11.64
N ASN A 19 2.74 8.68 -12.72
CA ASN A 19 1.58 9.60 -12.69
C ASN A 19 1.85 10.95 -11.98
N GLY A 20 3.06 11.49 -12.11
CA GLY A 20 3.44 12.73 -11.43
C GLY A 20 3.78 12.57 -9.93
N TYR A 21 3.89 11.35 -9.42
CA TYR A 21 4.28 11.04 -8.05
C TYR A 21 5.62 10.31 -8.00
N VAL A 22 6.28 10.39 -6.84
CA VAL A 22 7.49 9.61 -6.54
C VAL A 22 7.25 8.89 -5.23
N PHE A 23 6.99 7.59 -5.30
CA PHE A 23 6.73 6.73 -4.14
C PHE A 23 8.02 6.13 -3.62
N CYS A 24 8.13 5.92 -2.30
CA CYS A 24 9.23 5.19 -1.68
C CYS A 24 8.69 4.10 -0.74
N THR A 25 9.49 3.07 -0.47
CA THR A 25 9.18 2.13 0.61
C THR A 25 9.37 2.79 1.97
N TYR A 26 8.57 2.42 2.96
CA TYR A 26 8.69 2.94 4.33
C TYR A 26 10.11 2.81 4.90
N ASP A 27 10.77 1.69 4.65
CA ASP A 27 12.12 1.45 5.18
C ASP A 27 13.17 2.35 4.50
N SER A 28 13.00 2.66 3.22
CA SER A 28 13.88 3.62 2.52
C SER A 28 13.62 5.07 2.96
N GLU A 29 12.39 5.39 3.35
CA GLU A 29 12.01 6.71 3.88
C GLU A 29 12.70 7.04 5.21
N ALA A 30 13.05 6.04 6.03
CA ALA A 30 13.65 6.28 7.35
C ALA A 30 14.96 7.11 7.30
N ASN A 31 15.65 7.12 6.16
CA ASN A 31 16.87 7.89 5.93
C ASN A 31 16.64 9.18 5.10
N SER A 32 15.38 9.50 4.79
CA SER A 32 14.97 10.63 3.96
C SER A 32 14.47 11.81 4.79
N THR A 33 14.61 13.03 4.26
CA THR A 33 13.97 14.24 4.79
C THR A 33 12.54 14.42 4.30
N THR A 34 12.11 13.61 3.33
CA THR A 34 10.79 13.66 2.70
C THR A 34 10.01 12.38 2.96
N GLN A 35 8.70 12.52 3.15
CA GLN A 35 7.80 11.39 3.35
C GLN A 35 7.15 10.99 2.04
N ASN A 36 7.49 9.84 1.47
CA ASN A 36 7.01 9.41 0.16
C ASN A 36 6.39 8.00 0.17
N SER A 37 6.26 7.37 1.33
CA SER A 37 5.67 6.04 1.50
C SER A 37 4.15 6.05 1.71
N GLY A 38 3.55 7.21 1.94
CA GLY A 38 2.10 7.32 2.09
C GLY A 38 1.37 7.16 0.77
N VAL A 39 0.39 6.26 0.76
CA VAL A 39 -0.42 5.94 -0.41
C VAL A 39 -1.91 5.94 -0.11
N SER A 40 -2.69 6.30 -1.12
CA SER A 40 -4.14 6.16 -1.13
C SER A 40 -4.61 5.52 -2.43
N MET A 41 -5.75 4.85 -2.37
CA MET A 41 -6.44 4.26 -3.51
C MET A 41 -7.93 4.46 -3.35
N LYS A 42 -8.64 4.76 -4.45
CA LYS A 42 -10.10 4.75 -4.49
C LYS A 42 -10.60 3.44 -5.06
N ALA A 43 -11.56 2.81 -4.38
CA ALA A 43 -12.18 1.58 -4.85
C ALA A 43 -13.66 1.52 -4.46
N PHE A 44 -14.48 0.95 -5.34
CA PHE A 44 -15.87 0.62 -5.00
C PHE A 44 -15.87 -0.52 -3.98
N THR A 45 -16.51 -0.27 -2.85
CA THR A 45 -16.51 -1.17 -1.70
C THR A 45 -17.95 -1.43 -1.27
N ASN A 46 -18.25 -2.70 -1.02
CA ASN A 46 -19.53 -3.09 -0.49
C ASN A 46 -19.56 -2.91 1.03
N PHE A 47 -20.31 -1.92 1.51
CA PHE A 47 -20.52 -1.66 2.92
C PHE A 47 -21.76 -2.40 3.45
N ARG A 48 -21.69 -2.79 4.72
CA ARG A 48 -22.85 -3.23 5.51
C ARG A 48 -23.06 -2.24 6.64
N ALA A 49 -24.31 -1.92 6.99
CA ALA A 49 -24.57 -1.02 8.12
C ALA A 49 -24.14 -1.62 9.46
N SER A 50 -24.07 -2.95 9.56
CA SER A 50 -23.50 -3.68 10.69
C SER A 50 -23.10 -5.10 10.27
N ALA A 51 -22.33 -5.80 11.11
CA ALA A 51 -21.99 -7.22 10.89
C ALA A 51 -23.22 -8.15 10.75
N LYS A 52 -24.39 -7.73 11.24
CA LYS A 52 -25.65 -8.49 11.15
C LYS A 52 -26.49 -8.12 9.92
N ASP A 53 -26.15 -7.04 9.23
CA ASP A 53 -26.88 -6.59 8.05
C ASP A 53 -26.44 -7.40 6.82
N LYS A 54 -27.41 -7.92 6.09
CA LYS A 54 -27.18 -8.67 4.85
C LYS A 54 -27.27 -7.80 3.61
N ASN A 55 -27.76 -6.57 3.75
CA ASN A 55 -27.84 -5.62 2.65
C ASN A 55 -26.46 -4.99 2.42
N LEU A 56 -25.89 -5.27 1.26
CA LEU A 56 -24.66 -4.65 0.79
C LEU A 56 -25.02 -3.36 0.06
N VAL A 57 -24.37 -2.27 0.42
CA VAL A 57 -24.43 -0.99 -0.30
C VAL A 57 -23.05 -0.75 -0.89
N GLU A 58 -22.97 -0.70 -2.21
CA GLU A 58 -21.73 -0.34 -2.91
C GLU A 58 -21.55 1.18 -2.86
N ASP A 59 -20.37 1.64 -2.44
CA ASP A 59 -20.00 3.06 -2.43
C ASP A 59 -18.49 3.21 -2.72
N GLU A 60 -18.09 4.37 -3.24
CA GLU A 60 -16.67 4.67 -3.49
C GLU A 60 -15.98 4.98 -2.15
N ALA A 61 -14.98 4.17 -1.81
CA ALA A 61 -14.18 4.33 -0.60
C ALA A 61 -12.75 4.73 -0.95
N THR A 62 -12.16 5.61 -0.14
CA THR A 62 -10.72 5.89 -0.23
C THR A 62 -9.99 5.13 0.88
N TYR A 63 -9.06 4.27 0.47
CA TYR A 63 -8.15 3.53 1.32
C TYR A 63 -6.87 4.33 1.52
N TYR A 64 -6.31 4.26 2.72
CA TYR A 64 -5.06 4.91 3.08
C TYR A 64 -4.12 3.88 3.67
N GLY A 65 -2.86 3.92 3.26
CA GLY A 65 -1.87 2.95 3.66
C GLY A 65 -0.44 3.45 3.58
N ILE A 66 0.48 2.55 3.88
CA ILE A 66 1.92 2.77 3.85
C ILE A 66 2.53 1.72 2.92
N ILE A 67 3.32 2.16 1.94
CA ILE A 67 4.03 1.28 1.02
C ILE A 67 5.16 0.58 1.77
N ARG A 68 5.11 -0.74 1.77
CA ARG A 68 6.14 -1.61 2.35
C ARG A 68 7.08 -2.15 1.30
N GLN A 69 6.56 -2.56 0.15
CA GLN A 69 7.38 -3.05 -0.97
C GLN A 69 6.82 -2.53 -2.29
N ILE A 70 7.72 -2.33 -3.25
CA ILE A 70 7.38 -2.02 -4.63
C ILE A 70 7.96 -3.16 -5.47
N LEU A 71 7.12 -3.86 -6.21
CA LEU A 71 7.48 -5.06 -6.96
C LEU A 71 7.12 -4.92 -8.43
N GLU A 72 8.04 -5.21 -9.33
CA GLU A 72 7.78 -5.44 -10.76
C GLU A 72 7.60 -6.94 -11.00
N LEU A 73 6.39 -7.30 -11.40
CA LEU A 73 6.00 -8.64 -11.78
C LEU A 73 6.17 -8.81 -13.30
N ASP A 74 6.95 -9.79 -13.71
CA ASP A 74 7.16 -10.12 -15.12
C ASP A 74 6.21 -11.26 -15.53
N TYR A 75 5.20 -10.95 -16.34
CA TYR A 75 4.24 -11.91 -16.90
C TYR A 75 4.66 -12.43 -18.27
N HIS A 76 5.97 -12.39 -18.57
CA HIS A 76 6.63 -12.76 -19.83
C HIS A 76 6.30 -11.85 -21.03
N LYS A 77 5.03 -11.49 -21.20
CA LYS A 77 4.54 -10.63 -22.30
C LYS A 77 4.49 -9.16 -21.92
N PHE A 78 4.32 -8.88 -20.64
CA PHE A 78 4.26 -7.54 -20.10
C PHE A 78 4.76 -7.56 -18.66
N LYS A 79 5.06 -6.38 -18.15
CA LYS A 79 5.47 -6.16 -16.77
C LYS A 79 4.44 -5.30 -16.07
N GLN A 80 4.20 -5.57 -14.80
CA GLN A 80 3.29 -4.79 -13.98
C GLN A 80 3.95 -4.45 -12.66
N VAL A 81 3.91 -3.17 -12.29
CA VAL A 81 4.38 -2.72 -10.98
C VAL A 81 3.22 -2.69 -10.00
N VAL A 82 3.42 -3.33 -8.85
CA VAL A 82 2.48 -3.39 -7.74
C VAL A 82 3.12 -2.87 -6.45
N PHE A 83 2.31 -2.24 -5.61
CA PHE A 83 2.72 -1.84 -4.27
C PHE A 83 2.11 -2.78 -3.24
N PHE A 84 2.94 -3.36 -2.39
CA PHE A 84 2.50 -4.05 -1.19
C PHE A 84 2.38 -3.03 -0.06
N CYS A 85 1.18 -2.91 0.50
CA CYS A 85 0.82 -1.82 1.40
C CYS A 85 0.23 -2.35 2.70
N ASP A 86 0.60 -1.73 3.82
CA ASP A 86 -0.15 -1.88 5.07
C ASP A 86 -1.31 -0.88 5.05
N TRP A 87 -2.55 -1.39 5.02
CA TRP A 87 -3.75 -0.57 4.91
C TRP A 87 -4.38 -0.24 6.27
N VAL A 88 -4.91 0.98 6.39
CA VAL A 88 -5.79 1.37 7.50
C VAL A 88 -7.16 0.74 7.27
N ARG A 89 -7.65 -0.03 8.24
CA ARG A 89 -8.98 -0.66 8.15
C ARG A 89 -10.10 0.38 8.19
N ILE A 90 -10.81 0.54 7.07
CA ILE A 90 -11.93 1.48 6.91
C ILE A 90 -13.14 1.07 7.76
N GLU A 91 -13.36 -0.23 7.95
CA GLU A 91 -14.49 -0.75 8.73
C GLU A 91 -14.44 -0.34 10.21
N ASP A 92 -13.23 -0.08 10.73
CA ASP A 92 -13.06 0.48 12.07
C ASP A 92 -13.23 2.01 12.03
N LYS A 93 -14.43 2.47 11.69
CA LYS A 93 -14.79 3.92 11.65
C LYS A 93 -14.57 4.65 12.98
N ARG A 94 -14.33 3.92 14.08
CA ARG A 94 -14.03 4.50 15.39
C ARG A 94 -12.54 4.60 15.67
N ASN A 95 -11.71 3.68 15.17
CA ASN A 95 -10.29 3.64 15.52
C ASN A 95 -9.31 3.66 14.34
N GLY A 96 -9.79 3.56 13.10
CA GLY A 96 -8.96 3.48 11.88
C GLY A 96 -8.94 4.79 11.09
N CYS A 97 -10.10 5.20 10.55
CA CYS A 97 -10.25 6.39 9.72
C CYS A 97 -11.47 7.21 10.16
N VAL A 98 -11.30 8.53 10.32
CA VAL A 98 -12.35 9.47 10.75
C VAL A 98 -12.28 10.73 9.90
N VAL A 99 -13.42 11.20 9.43
CA VAL A 99 -13.56 12.52 8.79
C VAL A 99 -14.09 13.50 9.82
N ASP A 100 -13.38 14.61 10.03
CA ASP A 100 -13.84 15.67 10.91
C ASP A 100 -15.01 16.43 10.26
N PRO A 101 -16.17 16.54 10.92
CA PRO A 101 -17.37 17.10 10.30
C PRO A 101 -17.32 18.63 10.12
N ASN A 102 -16.43 19.34 10.82
CA ASN A 102 -16.34 20.80 10.76
C ASN A 102 -15.34 21.27 9.71
N THR A 103 -14.24 20.51 9.55
CA THR A 103 -13.11 20.86 8.69
C THR A 103 -13.02 20.00 7.43
N ASN A 104 -13.75 18.88 7.38
CA ASN A 104 -13.64 17.82 6.36
C ASN A 104 -12.23 17.22 6.24
N LEU A 105 -11.39 17.37 7.26
CA LEU A 105 -10.08 16.74 7.31
C LEU A 105 -10.20 15.25 7.59
N VAL A 106 -9.42 14.46 6.89
CA VAL A 106 -9.33 13.01 7.10
C VAL A 106 -8.22 12.72 8.11
N TYR A 107 -8.57 11.98 9.15
CA TYR A 107 -7.65 11.51 10.18
C TYR A 107 -7.54 9.99 10.11
N VAL A 108 -6.31 9.48 10.10
CA VAL A 108 -6.04 8.05 10.11
C VAL A 108 -5.17 7.66 11.29
N ASN A 109 -5.40 6.47 11.83
CA ASN A 109 -4.58 5.89 12.88
C ASN A 109 -3.61 4.88 12.29
N LEU A 110 -2.36 5.30 12.05
CA LEU A 110 -1.35 4.47 11.41
C LEU A 110 -0.86 3.31 12.29
N ARG A 111 -1.08 3.36 13.62
CA ARG A 111 -0.84 2.20 14.50
C ARG A 111 -1.78 1.03 14.17
N ARG A 112 -2.92 1.32 13.54
CA ARG A 112 -3.91 0.32 13.10
C ARG A 112 -3.74 -0.09 11.64
N CYS A 113 -2.68 0.38 10.96
CA CYS A 113 -2.21 -0.27 9.74
C CYS A 113 -1.83 -1.70 10.13
N GLN A 114 -2.68 -2.67 9.80
CA GLN A 114 -2.35 -4.06 10.07
C GLN A 114 -1.39 -4.52 8.98
N ARG A 115 -0.38 -5.28 9.39
CA ARG A 115 0.33 -6.18 8.51
C ARG A 115 -0.74 -7.18 8.03
N ASN A 116 -1.00 -7.27 6.73
CA ASN A 116 -2.08 -8.10 6.17
C ASN A 116 -1.87 -9.57 6.60
N THR A 117 -2.51 -10.00 7.69
CA THR A 117 -2.34 -11.35 8.27
C THR A 117 -3.49 -12.28 7.94
N ASN A 118 -4.57 -11.76 7.37
CA ASN A 118 -5.70 -12.55 6.93
C ASN A 118 -5.58 -12.81 5.42
N GLU A 119 -5.94 -14.01 4.99
CA GLU A 119 -5.96 -14.38 3.56
C GLU A 119 -6.93 -13.53 2.73
N ASP A 120 -7.93 -12.92 3.38
CA ASP A 120 -8.94 -12.05 2.75
C ASP A 120 -8.51 -10.57 2.62
N ASP A 121 -7.38 -10.17 3.22
CA ASP A 121 -6.88 -8.80 3.11
C ASP A 121 -6.15 -8.65 1.76
N GLU A 122 -6.69 -7.87 0.81
CA GLU A 122 -6.00 -7.56 -0.47
C GLU A 122 -4.89 -6.53 -0.22
N PRO A 123 -3.60 -6.93 -0.23
CA PRO A 123 -2.53 -6.06 0.22
C PRO A 123 -1.86 -5.31 -0.93
N PHE A 124 -2.14 -5.72 -2.17
CA PHE A 124 -1.51 -5.19 -3.37
C PHE A 124 -2.43 -4.20 -4.07
N ILE A 125 -1.81 -3.17 -4.64
CA ILE A 125 -2.47 -2.27 -5.59
C ILE A 125 -1.57 -2.09 -6.81
N LEU A 126 -2.17 -1.77 -7.96
CA LEU A 126 -1.38 -1.36 -9.12
C LEU A 126 -0.75 0.01 -8.84
N ALA A 127 0.51 0.18 -9.22
CA ALA A 127 1.18 1.48 -9.11
C ALA A 127 0.41 2.59 -9.86
N SER A 128 -0.27 2.23 -10.95
CA SER A 128 -1.09 3.15 -11.76
C SER A 128 -2.36 3.64 -11.05
N GLU A 129 -2.85 2.91 -10.05
CA GLU A 129 -4.06 3.25 -9.28
C GLU A 129 -3.73 4.02 -8.00
N ALA A 130 -2.44 4.10 -7.65
CA ALA A 130 -1.96 4.75 -6.46
C ALA A 130 -1.98 6.28 -6.58
N ALA A 131 -2.40 6.95 -5.50
CA ALA A 131 -2.20 8.38 -5.31
C ALA A 131 -1.37 8.63 -4.04
N GLN A 132 -0.41 9.55 -4.12
CA GLN A 132 0.48 9.86 -3.00
C GLN A 132 -0.21 10.72 -1.94
N VAL A 133 0.04 10.40 -0.67
CA VAL A 133 -0.42 11.17 0.49
C VAL A 133 0.72 11.36 1.49
N PHE A 134 0.61 12.41 2.28
CA PHE A 134 1.44 12.64 3.46
C PHE A 134 0.59 12.53 4.73
N TYR A 135 1.20 12.10 5.81
CA TYR A 135 0.63 11.91 7.13
C TYR A 135 1.25 12.89 8.11
N CYS A 136 0.51 13.94 8.46
CA CYS A 136 0.93 14.91 9.47
C CYS A 136 0.46 14.44 10.85
N LYS A 137 1.39 14.21 11.79
CA LYS A 137 1.05 13.74 13.14
C LYS A 137 0.15 14.74 13.86
N ASP A 138 -0.97 14.25 14.38
CA ASP A 138 -1.83 14.99 15.29
C ASP A 138 -1.18 15.02 16.69
N LEU A 139 -0.87 16.22 17.17
CA LEU A 139 -0.25 16.40 18.49
C LEU A 139 -1.22 16.21 19.65
N SER A 140 -2.53 16.27 19.40
CA SER A 140 -3.58 16.11 20.40
C SER A 140 -3.98 14.64 20.63
N ARG A 141 -3.72 13.77 19.64
CA ARG A 141 -4.17 12.38 19.63
C ARG A 141 -3.02 11.46 19.24
N ASP A 142 -2.59 10.62 20.17
CA ASP A 142 -1.47 9.71 19.93
C ASP A 142 -1.75 8.72 18.78
N ASN A 143 -0.78 8.57 17.88
CA ASN A 143 -0.82 7.75 16.65
C ASN A 143 -1.84 8.17 15.56
N TRP A 144 -2.55 9.28 15.74
CA TRP A 144 -3.42 9.83 14.70
C TRP A 144 -2.65 10.79 13.80
N HIS A 145 -3.00 10.79 12.53
CA HIS A 145 -2.36 11.62 11.51
C HIS A 145 -3.43 12.22 10.61
N VAL A 146 -3.29 13.49 10.28
CA VAL A 146 -4.05 14.15 9.23
C VAL A 146 -3.49 13.71 7.88
N VAL A 147 -4.37 13.33 6.97
CA VAL A 147 -4.00 12.98 5.59
C VAL A 147 -3.95 14.23 4.73
N LEU A 148 -2.84 14.41 4.02
CA LEU A 148 -2.64 15.49 3.06
C LEU A 148 -2.40 14.86 1.69
N HIS A 149 -3.29 15.08 0.73
CA HIS A 149 -3.10 14.58 -0.63
C HIS A 149 -1.98 15.35 -1.35
N ALA A 150 -1.04 14.60 -1.92
CA ALA A 150 0.03 15.21 -2.70
C ALA A 150 -0.55 15.76 -4.02
N PRO A 151 -0.18 16.97 -4.44
CA PRO A 151 -0.48 17.43 -5.78
C PRO A 151 0.32 16.61 -6.79
N LYS A 152 -0.31 16.22 -7.91
CA LYS A 152 0.41 15.63 -9.05
C LYS A 152 1.43 16.63 -9.57
N ARG A 153 2.70 16.23 -9.66
CA ARG A 153 3.75 17.04 -10.27
C ARG A 153 3.57 16.94 -11.79
N LEU A 154 2.96 17.95 -12.39
CA LEU A 154 2.69 18.03 -13.84
C LEU A 154 3.91 18.46 -14.66
N ASN A 155 5.11 18.02 -14.29
CA ASN A 155 6.32 18.39 -15.02
C ASN A 155 6.60 17.34 -16.10
N HIS A 156 6.95 17.80 -17.31
CA HIS A 156 7.24 16.95 -18.47
C HIS A 156 8.24 15.82 -18.14
N ASP A 157 9.21 16.07 -17.26
CA ASP A 157 10.23 15.10 -16.87
C ASP A 157 9.71 13.92 -16.02
N VAL A 158 8.58 14.06 -15.31
CA VAL A 158 8.05 13.00 -14.43
C VAL A 158 7.25 11.96 -15.22
N ASP A 159 6.64 12.36 -16.33
CA ASP A 159 5.89 11.45 -17.22
C ASP A 159 6.78 10.85 -18.32
N VAL A 160 7.94 11.46 -18.61
CA VAL A 160 8.83 11.03 -19.69
C VAL A 160 9.57 9.72 -19.34
N TYR A 161 9.68 9.35 -18.06
CA TYR A 161 10.07 8.01 -17.63
C TYR A 161 9.40 7.62 -16.31
N GLU A 162 8.52 6.61 -16.33
CA GLU A 162 8.21 5.81 -15.13
C GLU A 162 9.47 4.99 -14.77
N ASP A 163 10.53 5.66 -14.33
CA ASP A 163 11.79 5.01 -14.00
C ASP A 163 11.90 4.86 -12.47
N PRO A 164 12.17 3.67 -11.93
CA PRO A 164 12.55 3.53 -10.53
C PRO A 164 13.81 4.35 -10.22
N LEU A 165 13.76 5.20 -9.19
CA LEU A 165 14.97 5.76 -8.60
C LEU A 165 15.59 4.65 -7.72
N VAL A 166 16.53 3.91 -8.30
CA VAL A 166 17.12 2.73 -7.66
C VAL A 166 18.27 3.15 -6.74
N PHE A 167 18.08 3.01 -5.42
CA PHE A 167 19.19 2.70 -4.51
C PHE A 167 19.30 1.18 -4.46
N GLU A 168 20.27 0.64 -5.19
CA GLU A 168 20.40 -0.80 -5.43
C GLU A 168 20.97 -1.49 -4.18
N ALA A 169 20.14 -2.27 -3.50
CA ALA A 169 20.59 -3.28 -2.55
C ALA A 169 19.97 -4.61 -2.98
N MET A 170 20.80 -5.53 -3.48
CA MET A 170 20.35 -6.87 -3.84
C MET A 170 19.96 -7.61 -2.56
N ALA A 171 18.68 -7.93 -2.40
CA ALA A 171 18.25 -8.88 -1.39
C ALA A 171 18.62 -10.29 -1.88
N ASN A 172 19.53 -10.96 -1.16
CA ASN A 172 19.84 -12.37 -1.42
C ASN A 172 18.58 -13.23 -1.24
N SER A 173 18.42 -14.22 -2.12
CA SER A 173 17.31 -15.18 -2.19
C SER A 173 17.05 -15.99 -0.91
N ASP A 174 17.96 -15.94 0.05
CA ASP A 174 17.94 -16.81 1.24
C ASP A 174 16.87 -16.41 2.26
N GLY A 175 16.29 -15.21 2.14
CA GLY A 175 15.26 -14.71 3.07
C GLY A 175 13.83 -15.14 2.76
N LEU A 176 13.49 -15.45 1.50
CA LEU A 176 12.12 -15.84 1.10
C LEU A 176 11.87 -17.35 1.24
N ALA A 177 12.93 -18.17 1.10
CA ALA A 177 12.82 -19.62 1.30
C ALA A 177 12.63 -20.01 2.78
N SER A 178 13.21 -19.24 3.72
CA SER A 178 13.08 -19.52 5.15
C SER A 178 11.67 -19.25 5.70
N ALA A 179 10.87 -18.41 5.03
CA ALA A 179 9.50 -18.10 5.47
C ALA A 179 8.46 -19.13 5.01
N LEU A 180 8.82 -20.01 4.06
CA LEU A 180 7.91 -21.01 3.48
C LEU A 180 8.24 -22.46 3.88
N MET A 181 9.43 -22.73 4.45
CA MET A 181 9.84 -24.08 4.88
C MET A 181 9.60 -24.37 6.38
N GLY A 182 8.92 -23.48 7.11
CA GLY A 182 8.73 -23.64 8.57
C GLY A 182 7.67 -24.66 9.00
N ASP A 183 6.79 -25.12 8.09
CA ASP A 183 5.55 -25.83 8.46
C ASP A 183 5.40 -27.24 7.88
N ILE A 184 6.49 -27.97 7.66
CA ILE A 184 6.41 -29.41 7.37
C ILE A 184 7.49 -30.14 8.15
N ASP A 185 7.22 -30.43 9.42
CA ASP A 185 7.74 -31.63 10.08
C ASP A 185 6.89 -31.95 11.32
N GLY A 186 6.18 -33.09 11.26
CA GLY A 186 5.71 -33.76 12.47
C GLY A 186 4.28 -34.26 12.45
N VAL A 187 3.99 -35.33 11.69
CA VAL A 187 3.21 -36.47 12.19
C VAL A 187 3.67 -37.75 11.46
N GLU A 188 4.65 -38.46 12.02
CA GLU A 188 4.70 -39.93 11.90
C GLU A 188 4.09 -40.51 13.18
N VAL A 189 3.03 -41.31 13.04
CA VAL A 189 2.89 -42.63 13.69
C VAL A 189 2.09 -43.55 12.76
#